data_AF-A0A6P0KF15-F1
#
_entry.id   AF-A0A6P0KF15-F1
#
_cell.length_a   1.000
_cell.length_b   1.000
_cell.length_c   1.000
_cell.angle_alpha   90.00
_cell.angle_beta   90.00
_cell.angle_gamma   90.00
#
_symmetry.space_group_name_H-M   'P 1'
#
loop_
_entity.id
_entity.type
_entity.pdbx_description
1 polymer ?
#
loop_
_entity_poly.entity_id
_entity_poly.type
_entity_poly.pdbx_seq_one_letter_code
_entity_poly.pdbx_strand_id
1 'polypeptide(L)'
;MMATLLDQTPTTVNKLVDSLPFTLTPQQQQALAKLRAFLISPSTFFLLCGYAGTGKSTIVFQIVKELIAEGTRVVLSAPTNKAVGILKKMAAENGIDTIPCITVHQLLGLGEKLANVTPGAI
;
A
#
# COMPACT_ATOMS: atom_id res chain seq x y z
N MET A 1 7.69 -33.90 -29.38
CA MET A 1 6.66 -32.93 -29.82
C MET A 1 5.64 -32.85 -28.69
N MET A 2 5.39 -31.78 -27.94
CA MET A 2 5.68 -30.35 -28.02
C MET A 2 5.67 -29.77 -26.59
N ALA A 3 6.51 -28.76 -26.33
CA ALA A 3 6.54 -27.88 -25.16
C ALA A 3 5.15 -27.25 -24.88
N THR A 4 4.77 -26.81 -23.68
CA THR A 4 5.42 -25.72 -22.92
C THR A 4 4.83 -25.67 -21.50
N LEU A 5 5.70 -25.44 -20.51
CA LEU A 5 5.38 -25.06 -19.14
C LEU A 5 4.30 -23.96 -19.11
N LEU A 6 3.17 -24.23 -18.45
CA LEU A 6 2.34 -23.16 -17.88
C LEU A 6 2.76 -22.95 -16.43
N ASP A 7 3.68 -22.00 -16.34
CA ASP A 7 3.84 -20.97 -15.32
C ASP A 7 3.88 -21.38 -13.85
N GLN A 8 5.08 -21.21 -13.31
CA GLN A 8 5.41 -21.33 -11.91
C GLN A 8 4.81 -20.14 -11.15
N THR A 9 3.85 -20.38 -10.25
CA THR A 9 3.61 -19.47 -9.12
C THR A 9 3.94 -20.15 -7.79
N PRO A 10 5.23 -20.39 -7.49
CA PRO A 10 5.62 -20.80 -6.16
C PRO A 10 5.69 -19.54 -5.29
N THR A 11 4.86 -19.52 -4.24
CA THR A 11 5.42 -19.42 -2.89
C THR A 11 6.21 -18.14 -2.54
N THR A 12 5.56 -16.96 -2.45
CA THR A 12 6.18 -15.78 -1.79
C THR A 12 5.31 -15.06 -0.76
N VAL A 13 4.06 -15.47 -0.52
CA VAL A 13 3.19 -14.78 0.47
C VAL A 13 3.59 -15.06 1.93
N ASN A 14 4.34 -16.15 2.19
CA ASN A 14 4.68 -16.56 3.56
C ASN A 14 5.99 -15.96 4.12
N LYS A 15 6.84 -15.31 3.32
CA LYS A 15 8.23 -14.99 3.73
C LYS A 15 8.45 -13.61 4.33
N LEU A 16 7.45 -12.73 4.33
CA LEU A 16 7.64 -11.34 4.78
C LEU A 16 7.18 -11.08 6.23
N VAL A 17 6.48 -12.04 6.86
CA VAL A 17 6.05 -11.94 8.26
C VAL A 17 7.25 -12.04 9.22
N ASP A 18 8.35 -12.67 8.82
CA ASP A 18 9.55 -12.88 9.65
C ASP A 18 10.39 -11.61 9.86
N SER A 19 10.03 -10.48 9.23
CA SER A 19 10.80 -9.22 9.31
C SER A 19 10.15 -8.13 10.16
N LEU A 20 9.01 -8.39 10.80
CA LEU A 20 8.40 -7.42 11.69
C LEU A 20 9.13 -7.41 13.04
N PRO A 21 9.49 -6.23 13.59
CA PRO A 21 10.21 -6.14 14.87
C PRO A 21 9.35 -6.50 16.09
N PHE A 22 8.11 -6.97 15.88
CA PHE A 22 7.16 -7.34 16.92
C PHE A 22 6.17 -8.39 16.42
N THR A 23 5.61 -9.14 17.37
CA THR A 23 4.58 -10.15 17.12
C THR A 23 3.21 -9.50 16.93
N LEU A 24 2.52 -9.83 15.84
CA LEU A 24 1.14 -9.39 15.60
C LEU A 24 0.16 -10.06 16.57
N THR A 25 -0.84 -9.31 17.04
CA THR A 25 -1.91 -9.89 17.86
C THR A 25 -2.77 -10.86 17.04
N PRO A 26 -3.51 -11.79 17.67
CA PRO A 26 -4.38 -12.72 16.94
C PRO A 26 -5.39 -12.02 16.01
N GLN A 27 -5.91 -10.86 16.41
CA GLN A 27 -6.83 -10.08 15.57
C GLN A 27 -6.12 -9.45 14.37
N GLN A 28 -4.88 -8.97 14.54
CA GLN A 28 -4.08 -8.43 13.45
C GLN A 28 -3.68 -9.53 12.45
N GLN A 29 -3.33 -10.72 12.95
CA GLN A 29 -3.08 -11.90 12.10
C GLN A 29 -4.32 -12.29 11.30
N GLN A 30 -5.49 -12.32 11.94
CA GLN A 30 -6.75 -12.60 11.24
C GLN A 30 -7.08 -11.53 10.19
N ALA A 31 -6.86 -10.26 10.49
CA ALA A 31 -7.06 -9.17 9.54
C ALA A 31 -6.11 -9.27 8.34
N LEU A 32 -4.84 -9.60 8.58
CA LEU A 32 -3.84 -9.83 7.53
C LEU A 32 -4.23 -11.03 6.64
N ALA A 33 -4.70 -12.14 7.23
CA ALA A 33 -5.17 -13.29 6.48
C ALA A 33 -6.38 -12.95 5.59
N LYS A 34 -7.36 -12.19 6.12
CA LYS A 34 -8.50 -11.70 5.34
C LYS A 34 -8.08 -10.76 4.21
N LEU A 35 -7.11 -9.89 4.45
CA LEU A 35 -6.60 -8.96 3.45
C LEU A 35 -5.86 -9.69 2.33
N ARG A 36 -5.05 -10.72 2.65
CA ARG A 36 -4.41 -11.58 1.63
C ARG A 36 -5.42 -12.36 0.81
N ALA A 37 -6.45 -12.94 1.44
CA ALA A 37 -7.53 -13.60 0.74
C ALA A 37 -8.30 -12.64 -0.17
N PHE A 38 -8.49 -11.39 0.24
CA PHE A 38 -9.10 -10.35 -0.58
C PHE A 38 -8.27 -10.02 -1.83
N LEU A 39 -6.94 -9.89 -1.69
CA LEU A 39 -6.04 -9.55 -2.82
C LEU A 39 -6.07 -10.57 -3.97
N ILE A 40 -6.38 -11.83 -3.69
CA ILE A 40 -6.52 -12.89 -4.70
C ILE A 40 -7.98 -13.13 -5.13
N SER A 41 -8.93 -12.38 -4.56
CA SER A 41 -10.35 -12.51 -4.86
C SER A 41 -10.78 -11.57 -6.00
N PRO A 42 -11.93 -11.78 -6.65
CA PRO A 42 -12.48 -10.82 -7.61
C PRO A 42 -13.04 -9.54 -6.96
N SER A 43 -12.96 -9.41 -5.64
CA SER A 43 -13.49 -8.26 -4.91
C SER A 43 -12.62 -7.02 -5.15
N THR A 44 -13.25 -5.86 -5.29
CA THR A 44 -12.55 -4.60 -5.58
C THR A 44 -12.37 -3.68 -4.37
N PHE A 45 -13.00 -4.01 -3.24
CA PHE A 45 -12.98 -3.18 -2.03
C PHE A 45 -12.83 -4.01 -0.75
N PHE A 46 -11.94 -3.53 0.14
CA PHE A 46 -11.73 -4.09 1.47
C PHE A 46 -11.67 -2.96 2.49
N LEU A 47 -12.36 -3.13 3.62
CA LEU A 47 -12.37 -2.16 4.72
C LEU A 47 -11.69 -2.74 5.96
N LEU A 48 -10.61 -2.07 6.39
CA LEU A 48 -9.92 -2.37 7.64
C LEU A 48 -10.33 -1.39 8.75
N CYS A 49 -11.22 -1.84 9.65
CA CYS A 49 -11.68 -1.07 10.80
C CYS A 49 -11.00 -1.49 12.11
N GLY A 50 -10.86 -0.54 13.03
CA GLY A 50 -10.30 -0.78 14.36
C GLY A 50 -10.01 0.52 15.10
N TYR A 51 -9.89 0.44 16.43
CA TYR A 51 -9.65 1.60 17.29
C TYR A 51 -8.31 2.30 17.00
N ALA A 52 -8.17 3.55 17.45
CA ALA A 52 -6.89 4.26 17.37
C ALA A 52 -5.80 3.47 18.12
N GLY A 53 -4.58 3.46 17.58
CA GLY A 53 -3.45 2.75 18.19
C GLY A 53 -3.42 1.22 17.97
N THR A 54 -4.41 0.60 17.32
CA THR A 54 -4.44 -0.86 17.12
C THR A 54 -3.57 -1.38 15.97
N GLY A 55 -2.65 -0.57 15.44
CA GLY A 55 -1.70 -1.00 14.40
C GLY A 55 -2.30 -1.25 13.02
N LYS A 56 -3.43 -0.63 12.66
CA LYS A 56 -4.01 -0.76 11.30
C LYS A 56 -3.00 -0.39 10.20
N SER A 57 -2.32 0.73 10.36
CA SER A 57 -1.30 1.19 9.39
C SER A 57 -0.17 0.17 9.26
N THR A 58 0.23 -0.48 10.35
CA THR A 58 1.22 -1.57 10.34
C THR A 58 0.81 -2.70 9.39
N ILE A 59 -0.44 -3.18 9.51
CA ILE A 59 -0.96 -4.25 8.64
C ILE A 59 -0.93 -3.79 7.17
N VAL A 60 -1.36 -2.54 6.92
CA VAL A 60 -1.36 -1.97 5.56
C VAL A 60 0.06 -1.91 5.00
N PHE A 61 1.04 -1.36 5.74
CA PHE A 61 2.42 -1.26 5.24
C PHE A 61 3.07 -2.61 5.02
N GLN A 62 2.76 -3.61 5.86
CA GLN A 62 3.23 -4.98 5.65
C GLN A 62 2.77 -5.53 4.29
N ILE A 63 1.48 -5.38 3.98
CA ILE A 63 0.92 -5.80 2.69
C ILE A 63 1.48 -4.97 1.53
N VAL A 64 1.68 -3.66 1.71
CA VAL A 64 2.27 -2.81 0.68
C VAL A 64 3.68 -3.29 0.31
N LYS A 65 4.50 -3.71 1.29
CA LYS A 65 5.81 -4.31 1.02
C LYS A 65 5.71 -5.61 0.23
N GLU A 66 4.78 -6.49 0.60
CA GLU A 66 4.50 -7.73 -0.12
C GLU A 66 4.17 -7.44 -1.59
N LEU A 67 3.25 -6.50 -1.83
CA LEU A 67 2.84 -6.09 -3.18
C LEU A 67 3.98 -5.45 -3.99
N ILE A 68 4.81 -4.61 -3.38
CA ILE A 68 5.97 -4.01 -4.05
C ILE A 68 6.99 -5.09 -4.43
N ALA A 69 7.26 -6.05 -3.55
CA ALA A 69 8.18 -7.15 -3.82
C ALA A 69 7.69 -8.07 -4.96
N GLU A 70 6.36 -8.18 -5.12
CA GLU A 70 5.72 -8.89 -6.23
C GLU A 70 5.67 -8.06 -7.53
N GLY A 71 6.14 -6.82 -7.53
CA GLY A 71 6.10 -5.93 -8.70
C GLY A 71 4.72 -5.31 -8.97
N THR A 72 3.79 -5.41 -8.02
CA THR A 72 2.46 -4.79 -8.13
C THR A 72 2.56 -3.27 -7.99
N ARG A 73 1.87 -2.53 -8.86
CA ARG A 73 1.78 -1.07 -8.76
C ARG A 73 0.87 -0.69 -7.61
N VAL A 74 1.42 0.02 -6.63
CA VAL A 74 0.70 0.49 -5.44
C VAL A 74 0.76 2.01 -5.36
N VAL A 75 -0.36 2.63 -4.95
CA VAL A 75 -0.42 4.05 -4.59
C VAL A 75 -1.02 4.17 -3.20
N LEU A 76 -0.41 4.98 -2.35
CA LEU A 76 -0.96 5.36 -1.06
C LEU A 76 -1.70 6.69 -1.19
N SER A 77 -2.92 6.74 -0.67
CA SER A 77 -3.73 7.95 -0.74
C SER A 77 -4.41 8.32 0.58
N ALA A 78 -4.59 9.63 0.76
CA ALA A 78 -5.25 10.21 1.92
C ALA A 78 -6.08 11.44 1.51
N PRO A 79 -7.10 11.82 2.31
CA PRO A 79 -8.03 12.89 1.92
C PRO A 79 -7.41 14.30 1.94
N THR A 80 -6.36 14.55 2.72
CA THR A 80 -5.75 15.89 2.88
C THR A 80 -4.23 15.86 2.70
N ASN A 81 -3.65 16.99 2.28
CA ASN A 81 -2.19 17.14 2.14
C ASN A 81 -1.44 16.86 3.46
N LYS A 82 -1.99 17.30 4.60
CA LYS A 82 -1.43 17.00 5.92
C LYS A 82 -1.43 15.49 6.21
N ALA A 83 -2.53 14.79 5.89
CA ALA A 83 -2.61 13.34 6.06
C ALA A 83 -1.65 12.60 5.11
N VAL A 84 -1.47 13.08 3.87
CA VAL A 84 -0.44 12.56 2.94
C VAL A 84 0.96 12.71 3.53
N GLY A 85 1.28 13.87 4.13
CA GLY A 85 2.58 14.08 4.78
C GLY A 85 2.85 13.08 5.91
N ILE A 86 1.84 12.83 6.76
CA ILE A 86 1.92 11.83 7.82
C ILE A 86 2.06 10.42 7.24
N LEU A 87 1.25 10.07 6.24
CA LEU A 87 1.28 8.76 5.58
C LEU A 87 2.64 8.49 4.92
N LYS A 88 3.21 9.50 4.25
CA LYS A 88 4.54 9.42 3.64
C LYS A 88 5.64 9.23 4.67
N LYS A 89 5.56 9.94 5.81
CA LYS A 89 6.50 9.76 6.93
C LYS A 89 6.44 8.33 7.47
N MET A 90 5.23 7.82 7.74
CA MET A 90 5.05 6.44 8.22
C MET A 90 5.53 5.40 7.19
N ALA A 91 5.27 5.63 5.91
CA ALA A 91 5.76 4.76 4.84
C ALA A 91 7.29 4.71 4.83
N ALA A 92 7.96 5.87 4.92
CA ALA A 92 9.42 5.96 4.99
C ALA A 92 10.00 5.28 6.24
N GLU A 93 9.38 5.45 7.41
CA GLU A 93 9.76 4.74 8.65
C GLU A 93 9.64 3.21 8.51
N ASN A 94 8.78 2.76 7.60
CA ASN A 94 8.62 1.34 7.26
C ASN A 94 9.47 0.93 6.05
N GLY A 95 10.36 1.77 5.51
CA GLY A 95 11.18 1.42 4.34
C GLY A 95 10.40 1.37 3.03
N ILE A 96 9.33 2.17 2.92
CA ILE A 96 8.52 2.33 1.72
C ILE A 96 8.70 3.78 1.23
N ASP A 97 9.58 3.98 0.27
CA ASP A 97 9.96 5.28 -0.30
C ASP A 97 9.77 5.35 -1.83
N THR A 98 9.56 4.20 -2.47
CA THR A 98 9.47 4.06 -3.94
C THR A 98 8.08 4.30 -4.53
N ILE A 99 7.03 4.32 -3.71
CA ILE A 99 5.64 4.42 -4.21
C ILE A 99 5.05 5.84 -4.07
N PRO A 100 4.14 6.24 -4.97
CA PRO A 100 3.45 7.51 -4.86
C PRO A 100 2.58 7.58 -3.59
N CYS A 101 2.71 8.68 -2.86
CA CYS A 101 1.84 9.07 -1.74
C CYS A 101 1.18 10.40 -2.08
N ILE A 102 -0.11 10.41 -2.42
CA ILE A 102 -0.81 11.59 -2.95
C ILE A 102 -2.22 11.71 -2.40
N THR A 103 -2.85 12.87 -2.54
CA THR A 103 -4.24 13.02 -2.11
C THR A 103 -5.21 12.23 -3.00
N VAL A 104 -6.40 11.92 -2.49
CA VAL A 104 -7.45 11.27 -3.29
C VAL A 104 -7.80 12.13 -4.51
N HIS A 105 -7.79 13.46 -4.37
CA HIS A 105 -8.01 14.39 -5.47
C HIS A 105 -6.93 14.27 -6.56
N GLN A 106 -5.65 14.24 -6.18
CA GLN A 106 -4.55 14.05 -7.13
C GLN A 106 -4.60 12.68 -7.81
N LEU A 107 -4.97 11.63 -7.07
CA LEU A 107 -5.11 10.28 -7.61
C LEU A 107 -6.22 10.20 -8.67
N LEU A 108 -7.34 10.90 -8.44
CA LEU A 108 -8.48 10.93 -9.35
C LEU A 108 -8.32 11.98 -10.48
N GLY A 109 -7.19 12.69 -10.55
CA GLY A 109 -6.98 13.74 -11.56
C GLY A 109 -7.83 15.00 -11.35
N LEU A 110 -8.34 15.22 -10.13
CA LEU A 110 -9.18 16.36 -9.75
C LEU A 110 -8.35 17.59 -9.31
N GLY A 111 -7.03 17.57 -9.48
CA GLY A 111 -6.17 18.72 -9.20
C GLY A 111 -6.12 19.67 -10.38
N GLU A 112 -6.39 20.97 -10.15
CA GLU A 112 -6.19 21.99 -11.17
C GLU A 112 -4.74 21.97 -11.68
N LYS A 113 -4.56 22.01 -13.00
CA LYS A 113 -3.32 22.54 -13.58
C LYS A 113 -3.27 24.02 -13.18
N LEU A 114 -2.56 24.35 -12.11
CA LEU A 114 -2.07 25.71 -11.95
C LEU A 114 -1.16 25.96 -13.14
N ALA A 115 -1.67 26.71 -14.12
CA ALA A 115 -0.89 27.18 -15.25
C ALA A 115 0.40 27.80 -14.71
N ASN A 116 1.52 27.51 -15.36
CA ASN A 116 2.83 28.10 -15.04
C ASN A 116 2.69 29.62 -14.81
N VAL A 117 2.74 30.04 -13.55
CA VAL A 117 3.06 31.43 -13.24
C VAL A 117 4.57 31.51 -13.36
N THR A 118 5.04 31.95 -14.52
CA THR A 118 6.42 32.36 -14.73
C THR A 118 6.74 33.46 -13.71
N PRO A 119 7.71 33.29 -12.80
CA PRO A 119 8.14 34.39 -11.94
C PRO A 119 8.91 35.37 -12.82
N GLY A 120 8.35 36.56 -13.06
CA GLY A 120 9.03 37.66 -13.71
C GLY A 120 8.58 37.94 -15.15
N ALA A 121 7.56 38.77 -15.28
CA ALA A 121 7.40 39.64 -16.44
C ALA A 121 6.77 40.95 -15.94
N ILE A 122 7.66 41.96 -15.87
CA ILE A 122 7.50 43.42 -15.65
C ILE A 122 6.89 43.91 -14.33
#